data_AF-A0A3D0VKH4-F1
#
_entry.id   AF-A0A3D0VKH4-F1
#
_cell.length_a   1.000
_cell.length_b   1.000
_cell.length_c   1.000
_cell.angle_alpha   90.00
_cell.angle_beta   90.00
_cell.angle_gamma   90.00
#
_symmetry.space_group_name_H-M   'P 1'
#
loop_
_entity.id
_entity.type
_entity.pdbx_description
1 polymer ?
#
loop_
_entity_poly.entity_id
_entity_poly.type
_entity_poly.pdbx_seq_one_letter_code
_entity_poly.pdbx_strand_id
1 'polypeptide(L)'
;MNWKLLVLFLGIGVFASCGGGPKDDAEKVCDCGNGIITMLNDNASENDVEAKWKECDELFDQLEDKYKDDEEKLKEFNEAGEACSEKLEEEMDAAMEKWEAAQEGGEE
;
A
#
# COMPACT_ATOMS: atom_id res chain seq x y z
N MET A 1 19.20 25.76 -36.30
CA MET A 1 18.48 24.72 -35.53
C MET A 1 17.78 25.40 -34.36
N ASN A 2 16.43 25.33 -34.35
CA ASN A 2 15.57 26.10 -33.44
C ASN A 2 15.45 25.41 -32.07
N TRP A 3 16.16 25.92 -31.07
CA TRP A 3 16.05 25.53 -29.65
C TRP A 3 14.63 25.74 -29.08
N LYS A 4 13.84 26.66 -29.66
CA LYS A 4 12.50 27.04 -29.17
C LYS A 4 11.40 25.98 -29.36
N LEU A 5 11.64 24.90 -30.11
CA LEU A 5 10.63 23.87 -30.40
C LEU A 5 10.59 22.72 -29.38
N LEU A 6 11.62 22.53 -28.57
CA LEU A 6 11.66 21.47 -27.55
C LEU A 6 10.87 21.80 -26.28
N VAL A 7 10.56 23.07 -26.04
CA VAL A 7 9.80 23.51 -24.85
C VAL A 7 8.29 23.35 -25.03
N LEU A 8 7.81 23.20 -26.27
CA LEU A 8 6.39 23.09 -26.61
C LEU A 8 5.78 21.70 -26.37
N PHE A 9 6.59 20.65 -26.15
CA PHE A 9 6.11 19.31 -25.83
C PHE A 9 6.18 18.95 -24.34
N LEU A 10 6.78 19.81 -23.51
CA LEU A 10 6.78 19.67 -22.04
C LEU A 10 5.57 20.38 -21.38
N GLY A 11 4.59 20.78 -22.18
CA GLY A 11 3.38 21.49 -21.76
C GLY A 11 2.10 20.67 -21.85
N ILE A 12 2.19 19.34 -22.03
CA ILE A 12 1.04 18.46 -21.81
C ILE A 12 0.88 18.32 -20.30
N GLY A 13 0.16 19.29 -19.75
CA GLY A 13 -0.75 19.09 -18.63
C GLY A 13 -0.20 18.31 -17.46
N VAL A 14 0.63 18.97 -16.64
CA VAL A 14 0.56 18.77 -15.18
C VAL A 14 -0.78 19.36 -14.70
N PHE A 15 -1.88 18.77 -15.18
CA PHE A 15 -3.16 18.73 -14.49
C PHE A 15 -3.13 17.49 -13.58
N ALA A 16 -2.07 17.35 -12.77
CA ALA A 16 -2.18 16.59 -11.54
C ALA A 16 -2.78 17.56 -10.53
N SER A 17 -4.09 17.75 -10.62
CA SER A 17 -4.89 17.94 -9.41
C SER A 17 -4.36 17.00 -8.33
N CYS A 18 -4.22 17.48 -7.09
CA CYS A 18 -3.93 16.69 -5.90
C CYS A 18 -4.93 15.53 -5.73
N GLY A 19 -4.70 14.43 -6.42
CA GLY A 19 -5.45 13.18 -6.35
C GLY A 19 -4.52 12.12 -6.90
N GLY A 20 -3.87 11.37 -5.99
CA GLY A 20 -2.91 10.33 -6.33
C GLY A 20 -3.45 9.37 -7.38
N GLY A 21 -2.56 8.95 -8.27
CA GLY A 21 -2.88 7.96 -9.30
C GLY A 21 -3.04 6.55 -8.70
N PRO A 22 -3.45 5.57 -9.52
CA PRO A 22 -3.57 4.16 -9.09
C PRO A 22 -2.32 3.64 -8.38
N LYS A 23 -1.12 4.02 -8.86
CA LYS A 23 0.15 3.64 -8.22
C LYS A 23 0.37 4.25 -6.84
N ASP A 24 0.11 5.55 -6.69
CA ASP A 24 0.26 6.23 -5.40
C ASP A 24 -0.75 5.70 -4.37
N ASP A 25 -1.93 5.31 -4.83
CA ASP A 25 -2.96 4.73 -3.99
C ASP A 25 -2.62 3.28 -3.60
N ALA A 26 -2.04 2.50 -4.51
CA ALA A 26 -1.48 1.18 -4.18
C ALA A 26 -0.33 1.28 -3.15
N GLU A 27 0.54 2.29 -3.28
CA GLU A 27 1.61 2.55 -2.32
C GLU A 27 1.07 2.85 -0.91
N LYS A 28 -0.10 3.49 -0.78
CA LYS A 28 -0.73 3.70 0.53
C LYS A 28 -1.24 2.41 1.17
N VAL A 29 -1.80 1.50 0.39
CA VAL A 29 -2.22 0.17 0.91
C VAL A 29 -0.99 -0.59 1.38
N CYS A 30 0.09 -0.52 0.62
CA CYS A 30 1.38 -1.08 0.97
C CYS A 30 2.00 -0.52 2.25
N ASP A 31 2.00 0.80 2.39
CA ASP A 31 2.46 1.47 3.61
C ASP A 31 1.62 1.06 4.82
N CYS A 32 0.33 0.79 4.61
CA CYS A 32 -0.54 0.26 5.65
C CYS A 32 -0.11 -1.15 6.08
N GLY A 33 0.19 -2.04 5.13
CA GLY A 33 0.75 -3.37 5.38
C GLY A 33 2.10 -3.32 6.12
N ASN A 34 3.01 -2.44 5.70
CA ASN A 34 4.28 -2.19 6.41
C ASN A 34 4.05 -1.71 7.86
N GLY A 35 2.99 -0.94 8.09
CA GLY A 35 2.56 -0.53 9.42
C GLY A 35 2.23 -1.73 10.31
N ILE A 36 1.53 -2.73 9.77
CA ILE A 36 1.21 -3.97 10.49
C ILE A 36 2.48 -4.75 10.83
N ILE A 37 3.40 -4.91 9.88
CA ILE A 37 4.70 -5.58 10.09
C ILE A 37 5.49 -4.90 11.21
N THR A 38 5.47 -3.57 11.25
CA THR A 38 6.11 -2.80 12.33
C THR A 38 5.44 -3.09 13.67
N MET A 39 4.10 -3.08 13.72
CA MET A 39 3.35 -3.39 14.95
C MET A 39 3.59 -4.82 15.45
N LEU A 40 3.65 -5.80 14.56
CA LEU A 40 4.00 -7.19 14.89
C LEU A 40 5.41 -7.26 15.48
N ASN A 41 6.39 -6.61 14.85
CA ASN A 41 7.77 -6.59 15.32
C ASN A 41 7.98 -5.91 16.67
N ASP A 42 7.10 -4.96 17.00
CA ASP A 42 7.06 -4.23 18.27
C ASP A 42 6.22 -4.93 19.35
N ASN A 43 5.68 -6.13 19.07
CA ASN A 43 4.82 -6.90 19.96
C ASN A 43 3.57 -6.12 20.40
N ALA A 44 2.94 -5.39 19.46
CA ALA A 44 1.67 -4.72 19.70
C ALA A 44 0.57 -5.72 20.14
N SER A 45 -0.49 -5.23 20.77
CA SER A 45 -1.60 -6.08 21.18
C SER A 45 -2.34 -6.65 19.97
N GLU A 46 -2.89 -7.86 20.10
CA GLU A 46 -3.71 -8.49 19.05
C GLU A 46 -4.82 -7.55 18.56
N ASN A 47 -5.52 -6.89 19.49
CA ASN A 47 -6.57 -5.93 19.17
C ASN A 47 -6.08 -4.75 18.32
N ASP A 48 -4.88 -4.22 18.57
CA ASP A 48 -4.33 -3.11 17.80
C ASP A 48 -3.91 -3.58 16.40
N VAL A 49 -3.32 -4.77 16.31
CA VAL A 49 -2.95 -5.42 15.04
C VAL A 49 -4.20 -5.67 14.20
N GLU A 50 -5.25 -6.29 14.76
CA GLU A 50 -6.53 -6.51 14.09
C GLU A 50 -7.21 -5.21 13.64
N ALA A 51 -7.20 -4.17 14.49
CA ALA A 51 -7.74 -2.87 14.13
C ALA A 51 -7.00 -2.27 12.93
N LYS A 52 -5.66 -2.41 12.88
CA LYS A 52 -4.85 -1.92 11.78
C LYS A 52 -5.08 -2.74 10.50
N TRP A 53 -5.19 -4.05 10.60
CA TRP A 53 -5.59 -4.93 9.49
C TRP A 53 -6.89 -4.47 8.85
N LYS A 54 -7.91 -4.22 9.67
CA LYS A 54 -9.21 -3.75 9.20
C LYS A 54 -9.12 -2.38 8.54
N GLU A 55 -8.31 -1.47 9.08
CA GLU A 55 -8.06 -0.15 8.45
C GLU A 55 -7.43 -0.30 7.06
N CYS A 56 -6.47 -1.21 6.89
CA CYS A 56 -5.82 -1.47 5.60
C CYS A 56 -6.78 -2.13 4.59
N ASP A 57 -7.62 -3.05 5.05
CA ASP A 57 -8.66 -3.70 4.24
C ASP A 57 -9.71 -2.68 3.75
N GLU A 58 -10.23 -1.85 4.66
CA GLU A 58 -11.16 -0.77 4.32
C GLU A 58 -10.54 0.26 3.36
N LEU A 59 -9.23 0.50 3.45
CA LEU A 59 -8.50 1.37 2.53
C LEU A 59 -8.37 0.74 1.14
N PHE A 60 -8.02 -0.54 1.05
CA PHE A 60 -7.96 -1.26 -0.22
C PHE A 60 -9.32 -1.26 -0.91
N ASP A 61 -10.38 -1.64 -0.19
CA ASP A 61 -11.75 -1.62 -0.69
C ASP A 61 -12.13 -0.25 -1.25
N GLN A 62 -11.88 0.83 -0.51
CA GLN A 62 -12.20 2.19 -0.97
C GLN A 62 -11.47 2.58 -2.26
N LEU A 63 -10.23 2.14 -2.42
CA LEU A 63 -9.39 2.45 -3.57
C LEU A 63 -9.71 1.55 -4.77
N GLU A 64 -10.02 0.28 -4.55
CA GLU A 64 -10.53 -0.61 -5.59
C GLU A 64 -11.88 -0.09 -6.10
N ASP A 65 -12.80 0.26 -5.20
CA ASP A 65 -14.14 0.75 -5.53
C ASP A 65 -14.10 2.12 -6.23
N LYS A 66 -13.04 2.92 -6.00
CA LYS A 66 -12.74 4.16 -6.75
C LYS A 66 -12.40 3.89 -8.22
N TYR A 67 -11.80 2.75 -8.54
CA TYR A 67 -11.36 2.39 -9.90
C TYR A 67 -12.24 1.34 -10.58
N LYS A 68 -13.27 0.80 -9.93
CA LYS A 68 -14.13 -0.27 -10.47
C LYS A 68 -14.73 -0.03 -11.85
N ASP A 69 -15.00 1.23 -12.20
CA ASP A 69 -15.58 1.62 -13.49
C ASP A 69 -14.50 1.94 -14.55
N ASP A 70 -13.21 1.85 -14.21
CA ASP A 70 -12.05 2.13 -15.05
C ASP A 70 -11.06 0.96 -15.00
N GLU A 71 -11.29 -0.05 -15.86
CA GLU A 71 -10.50 -1.29 -15.90
C GLU A 71 -8.99 -1.04 -16.06
N GLU A 72 -8.58 0.01 -16.78
CA GLU A 72 -7.16 0.32 -17.00
C GLU A 72 -6.52 0.82 -15.69
N LYS A 73 -7.19 1.71 -14.98
CA LYS A 73 -6.72 2.20 -13.67
C LYS A 73 -6.81 1.14 -12.57
N LEU A 74 -7.87 0.33 -12.57
CA LEU A 74 -8.01 -0.79 -11.64
C LEU A 74 -6.87 -1.79 -11.83
N LYS A 75 -6.56 -2.11 -13.09
CA LYS A 75 -5.41 -2.95 -13.41
C LYS A 75 -4.10 -2.33 -12.93
N GLU A 76 -3.87 -1.04 -13.17
CA GLU A 76 -2.66 -0.35 -12.71
C GLU A 76 -2.53 -0.32 -11.17
N PHE A 77 -3.65 -0.15 -10.46
CA PHE A 77 -3.71 -0.24 -8.99
C PHE A 77 -3.36 -1.65 -8.50
N ASN A 78 -3.97 -2.68 -9.09
CA ASN A 78 -3.76 -4.07 -8.70
C ASN A 78 -2.34 -4.55 -9.01
N GLU A 79 -1.78 -4.23 -10.20
CA GLU A 79 -0.40 -4.59 -10.55
C GLU A 79 0.62 -3.92 -9.62
N ALA A 80 0.38 -2.67 -9.22
CA ALA A 80 1.23 -1.97 -8.26
C ALA A 80 1.10 -2.55 -6.84
N GLY A 81 -0.12 -2.95 -6.45
CA GLY A 81 -0.38 -3.62 -5.17
C GLY A 81 0.28 -4.99 -5.10
N GLU A 82 0.18 -5.81 -6.16
CA GLU A 82 0.76 -7.16 -6.23
C GLU A 82 2.29 -7.14 -6.12
N ALA A 83 2.95 -6.23 -6.84
CA ALA A 83 4.41 -6.08 -6.80
C ALA A 83 4.94 -5.71 -5.40
N CYS A 84 4.07 -5.15 -4.56
CA CYS A 84 4.38 -4.80 -3.20
C CYS A 84 3.97 -5.90 -2.22
N SER A 85 2.82 -6.54 -2.40
CA SER A 85 2.35 -7.62 -1.54
C SER A 85 3.33 -8.79 -1.54
N GLU A 86 3.95 -9.11 -2.68
CA GLU A 86 4.96 -10.17 -2.78
C GLU A 86 6.15 -9.96 -1.82
N LYS A 87 6.54 -8.70 -1.57
CA LYS A 87 7.61 -8.37 -0.60
C LYS A 87 7.10 -8.33 0.83
N LEU A 88 5.89 -7.81 1.02
CA LEU A 88 5.26 -7.74 2.32
C LEU A 88 4.97 -9.13 2.89
N GLU A 89 4.61 -10.10 2.06
CA GLU A 89 4.27 -11.46 2.47
C GLU A 89 5.42 -12.11 3.25
N GLU A 90 6.64 -12.10 2.71
CA GLU A 90 7.81 -12.67 3.40
C GLU A 90 8.13 -11.96 4.73
N GLU A 91 8.04 -10.62 4.75
CA GLU A 91 8.33 -9.83 5.95
C GLU A 91 7.23 -9.96 7.02
N MET A 92 5.98 -10.14 6.58
CA MET A 92 4.82 -10.30 7.45
C MET A 92 4.76 -11.69 8.07
N ASP A 93 5.07 -12.74 7.32
CA ASP A 93 5.19 -14.10 7.85
C ASP A 93 6.27 -14.15 8.94
N ALA A 94 7.45 -13.57 8.67
CA ALA A 94 8.53 -13.51 9.65
C ALA A 94 8.17 -12.68 10.90
N ALA A 95 7.46 -11.57 10.72
CA ALA A 95 7.00 -10.73 11.82
C ALA A 95 5.89 -11.41 12.64
N MET A 96 4.99 -12.15 11.99
CA MET A 96 3.92 -12.92 12.64
C MET A 96 4.49 -14.08 13.47
N GLU A 97 5.40 -14.88 12.91
CA GLU A 97 6.06 -15.96 13.66
C GLU A 97 6.77 -15.42 14.91
N LYS A 98 7.46 -14.29 14.78
CA LYS A 98 8.12 -13.61 15.90
C LYS A 98 7.11 -13.08 16.94
N TRP A 99 6.02 -12.50 16.49
CA TRP A 99 4.97 -11.96 17.36
C TRP A 99 4.24 -13.07 18.13
N GLU A 100 3.89 -14.17 17.46
CA GLU A 100 3.28 -15.36 18.08
C GLU A 100 4.20 -15.95 19.15
N ALA A 101 5.49 -16.11 18.84
CA ALA A 101 6.47 -16.60 19.83
C ALA A 101 6.62 -15.68 21.05
N ALA A 102 6.47 -14.36 20.86
CA ALA A 102 6.52 -13.39 21.96
C ALA A 102 5.24 -13.39 22.81
N GLN A 103 4.08 -13.64 22.22
CA GLN A 103 2.80 -13.78 22.91
C GLN A 103 2.72 -15.10 23.70
N GLU A 104 3.12 -16.23 23.09
CA GLU A 104 3.13 -17.54 23.74
C GLU A 104 4.20 -17.64 24.86
N GLY A 105 5.32 -16.94 24.72
CA GLY A 105 6.40 -16.89 25.72
C GLY A 105 6.18 -15.88 26.87
N GLY A 106 5.10 -15.10 26.83
CA GLY A 106 4.76 -14.08 27.83
C GLY A 106 3.80 -14.56 28.93
N GLU A 107 3.27 -15.78 28.82
CA GLU A 107 2.46 -16.43 29.86
C GLU A 107 3.34 -17.15 30.90
N GLU A 108 4.10 -16.40 31.71
CA GLU A 108 4.64 -16.88 33.00
C GLU A 108 4.42 -15.88 34.14
#